data_AF-A0A3C0G7X0-F1
#
_entry.id   AF-A0A3C0G7X0-F1
#
_cell.length_a   1.000
_cell.length_b   1.000
_cell.length_c   1.000
_cell.angle_alpha   90.00
_cell.angle_beta   90.00
_cell.angle_gamma   90.00
#
_symmetry.space_group_name_H-M   'P 1'
#
loop_
_entity.id
_entity.type
_entity.pdbx_description
1 polymer ?
#
loop_
_entity_poly.entity_id
_entity_poly.type
_entity_poly.pdbx_seq_one_letter_code
_entity_poly.pdbx_strand_id
1 'polypeptide(L)'
;MKALIVYNTCGLGATPPTSHYIKCIDSFLQQDFEDYRVLLSSCKLSPTVFKELYKKYKDKISYVYHHEVHTVNTTFNKAVQEYVKEKGPAESYVYVDSGCSFYNPETNKIDKTILRNMYNTFKKYNHS
;
A
#
# COMPACT_ATOMS: atom_id res chain seq x y z
N MET A 1 -5.89 -10.55 10.67
CA MET A 1 -5.63 -9.29 9.95
C MET A 1 -6.86 -8.90 9.19
N LYS A 2 -7.47 -7.78 9.55
CA LYS A 2 -8.69 -7.27 8.91
C LYS A 2 -8.43 -6.74 7.51
N ALA A 3 -7.35 -5.97 7.31
CA ALA A 3 -7.05 -5.38 6.02
C ALA A 3 -5.54 -5.35 5.69
N LEU A 4 -5.21 -5.67 4.44
CA LEU A 4 -3.90 -5.41 3.86
C LEU A 4 -4.01 -4.32 2.79
N ILE A 5 -3.39 -3.17 3.02
CA ILE A 5 -3.23 -2.12 2.01
C ILE A 5 -2.04 -2.50 1.13
N VAL A 6 -2.26 -2.68 -0.17
CA VAL A 6 -1.20 -2.93 -1.15
C VAL A 6 -1.01 -1.66 -1.97
N TYR A 7 0.01 -0.89 -1.62
CA TYR A 7 0.41 0.30 -2.35
C TYR A 7 1.27 -0.12 -3.54
N ASN A 8 0.69 -0.06 -4.73
CA ASN A 8 1.33 -0.54 -5.94
C ASN A 8 2.00 0.61 -6.70
N THR A 9 3.31 0.53 -6.89
CA THR A 9 4.11 1.58 -7.53
C THR A 9 4.91 1.03 -8.71
N CYS A 10 5.26 1.92 -9.64
CA CYS A 10 6.09 1.62 -10.80
C CYS A 10 7.19 2.67 -10.91
N GLY A 11 8.44 2.21 -11.09
CA GLY A 11 9.61 3.06 -11.35
C GLY A 11 9.94 3.20 -12.84
N LEU A 12 9.06 2.72 -13.73
CA LEU A 12 9.18 2.96 -15.17
C LEU A 12 8.48 4.27 -15.55
N GLY A 13 9.10 5.07 -16.40
CA GLY A 13 8.57 6.36 -16.85
C GLY A 13 8.80 7.49 -15.85
N ALA A 14 7.91 8.48 -15.86
CA ALA A 14 7.98 9.62 -14.95
C ALA A 14 7.71 9.15 -13.50
N THR A 15 8.79 8.94 -12.75
CA THR A 15 8.71 8.49 -11.36
C THR A 15 8.48 9.69 -10.44
N PRO A 16 7.43 9.69 -9.61
CA PRO A 16 7.25 10.70 -8.57
C PRO A 16 8.49 10.82 -7.66
N PRO A 17 8.77 12.00 -7.10
CA PRO A 17 9.83 12.14 -6.11
C PRO A 17 9.55 11.26 -4.89
N THR A 18 10.59 10.81 -4.17
CA THR A 18 10.41 9.96 -2.97
C THR A 18 9.46 10.57 -1.93
N SER A 19 9.43 11.90 -1.82
CA SER A 19 8.52 12.64 -0.95
C SER A 19 7.04 12.34 -1.22
N HIS A 20 6.67 12.05 -2.48
CA HIS A 20 5.31 11.65 -2.85
C HIS A 20 4.95 10.29 -2.27
N TYR A 21 5.82 9.29 -2.46
CA TYR A 21 5.61 7.96 -1.87
C TYR A 21 5.53 8.02 -0.35
N ILE A 22 6.39 8.84 0.27
CA ILE A 22 6.38 9.10 1.70
C ILE A 22 5.05 9.69 2.14
N LYS A 23 4.55 10.72 1.45
CA LYS A 23 3.24 11.33 1.74
C LYS A 23 2.12 10.27 1.68
N CYS A 24 2.11 9.44 0.65
CA CYS A 24 1.10 8.39 0.49
C CYS A 24 1.17 7.37 1.63
N ILE A 25 2.35 6.79 1.90
CA ILE A 25 2.55 5.80 2.95
C ILE A 25 2.21 6.37 4.33
N ASP A 26 2.63 7.61 4.62
CA ASP A 26 2.30 8.30 5.88
C ASP A 26 0.77 8.45 6.04
N SER A 27 0.02 8.67 4.96
CA SER A 27 -1.45 8.73 5.02
C SER A 27 -2.11 7.38 5.30
N PHE A 28 -1.51 6.28 4.83
CA PHE A 28 -2.01 4.92 5.07
C PHE A 28 -1.76 4.47 6.50
N LEU A 29 -0.59 4.82 7.06
CA LEU A 29 -0.22 4.46 8.44
C LEU A 29 -0.96 5.26 9.52
N GLN A 30 -1.67 6.33 9.14
CA GLN A 30 -2.40 7.21 10.05
C GLN A 30 -3.91 6.93 10.09
N GLN A 31 -4.36 5.79 9.56
CA GLN A 31 -5.77 5.41 9.61
C GLN A 31 -6.21 5.02 11.03
N ASP A 32 -7.39 5.48 11.44
CA ASP A 32 -8.04 5.14 12.70
C ASP A 32 -8.80 3.81 12.53
N PHE A 33 -8.03 2.74 12.31
CA PHE A 33 -8.52 1.38 12.09
C PHE A 33 -7.56 0.37 12.71
N GLU A 34 -8.11 -0.69 13.29
CA GLU A 34 -7.30 -1.72 13.97
C GLU A 34 -6.95 -2.89 13.04
N ASP A 35 -5.86 -3.58 13.34
CA ASP A 35 -5.45 -4.84 12.69
C ASP A 35 -5.31 -4.73 11.16
N TYR A 36 -4.52 -3.75 10.72
CA TYR A 36 -4.13 -3.61 9.31
C TYR A 36 -2.61 -3.50 9.13
N ARG A 37 -2.17 -3.74 7.89
CA ARG A 37 -0.79 -3.59 7.45
C ARG A 37 -0.72 -2.88 6.10
N VAL A 38 0.44 -2.31 5.82
CA VAL A 38 0.77 -1.70 4.53
C VAL A 38 1.88 -2.51 3.87
N LEU A 39 1.67 -2.85 2.60
CA LEU A 39 2.61 -3.54 1.73
C LEU A 39 2.94 -2.63 0.54
N LEU A 40 4.21 -2.27 0.39
CA LEU A 40 4.71 -1.65 -0.83
C LEU A 40 5.00 -2.74 -1.86
N SER A 41 4.21 -2.80 -2.93
CA SER A 41 4.46 -3.60 -4.13
C SER A 41 5.05 -2.69 -5.19
N SER A 42 6.28 -2.93 -5.65
CA SER A 42 6.90 -2.03 -6.63
C SER A 42 7.57 -2.72 -7.80
N CYS A 43 7.20 -2.30 -9.01
CA CYS A 43 7.85 -2.68 -10.26
C CYS A 43 8.99 -1.71 -10.57
N LYS A 44 10.23 -2.18 -10.71
CA LYS A 44 11.36 -1.36 -11.24
C LYS A 44 11.64 -0.02 -10.50
N LEU A 45 11.19 0.15 -9.25
CA LEU A 45 11.62 1.22 -8.35
C LEU A 45 13.13 1.42 -8.36
N SER A 46 13.58 2.67 -8.32
CA SER A 46 15.01 2.92 -8.23
C SER A 46 15.59 2.41 -6.90
N PRO A 47 16.81 1.86 -6.88
CA PRO A 47 17.47 1.44 -5.65
C PRO A 47 17.62 2.57 -4.63
N THR A 48 17.80 3.81 -5.09
CA THR A 48 17.90 4.99 -4.22
C THR A 48 16.58 5.26 -3.50
N VAL A 49 15.47 5.28 -4.24
CA VAL A 49 14.13 5.48 -3.67
C VAL A 49 13.80 4.34 -2.69
N PHE A 50 14.11 3.10 -3.04
CA PHE A 50 13.91 1.96 -2.13
C PHE A 50 14.70 2.13 -0.82
N LYS A 51 15.99 2.50 -0.90
CA LYS A 51 16.82 2.72 0.29
C LYS A 51 16.26 3.81 1.20
N GLU A 52 15.74 4.90 0.64
CA GLU A 52 15.11 5.98 1.40
C GLU A 52 13.83 5.52 2.10
N LEU A 53 12.95 4.83 1.38
CA LEU A 53 11.72 4.27 1.95
C LEU A 53 12.01 3.21 3.01
N TYR A 54 12.97 2.33 2.78
CA TYR A 54 13.39 1.31 3.74
C TYR A 54 14.00 1.95 5.00
N LYS A 55 14.85 2.97 4.85
CA LYS A 55 15.43 3.70 5.97
C LYS A 55 14.34 4.35 6.85
N LYS A 56 13.29 4.91 6.25
CA LYS A 56 12.21 5.60 6.97
C LYS A 56 11.24 4.63 7.66
N TYR A 57 10.79 3.60 6.96
CA TYR A 57 9.70 2.76 7.44
C TYR A 57 10.16 1.44 8.06
N LYS A 58 11.27 0.85 7.61
CA LYS A 58 11.79 -0.43 8.10
C LYS A 58 10.65 -1.46 8.28
N ASP A 59 10.43 -1.92 9.49
CA ASP A 59 9.44 -2.90 9.91
C ASP A 59 8.00 -2.36 10.03
N LYS A 60 7.78 -1.05 9.86
CA LYS A 60 6.43 -0.45 9.87
C LYS A 60 5.58 -0.86 8.66
N ILE A 61 6.22 -1.24 7.55
CA ILE A 61 5.55 -1.74 6.34
C ILE A 61 6.29 -2.97 5.81
N SER A 62 5.65 -3.70 4.90
CA SER A 62 6.29 -4.78 4.16
C SER A 62 6.63 -4.35 2.74
N TYR A 63 7.56 -5.05 2.09
CA TYR A 63 8.07 -4.70 0.78
C TYR A 63 8.12 -5.93 -0.12
N VAL A 64 7.58 -5.80 -1.32
CA VAL A 64 7.82 -6.74 -2.42
C VAL A 64 8.30 -5.95 -3.62
N TYR A 65 9.51 -6.27 -4.06
CA TYR A 65 10.17 -5.60 -5.17
C TYR A 65 10.28 -6.53 -6.37
N HIS A 66 9.81 -6.05 -7.52
CA HIS A 66 9.86 -6.75 -8.78
C HIS A 66 10.94 -6.12 -9.67
N HIS A 67 12.03 -6.87 -9.88
CA HIS A 67 13.14 -6.47 -10.74
C HIS A 67 12.81 -6.57 -12.23
N GLU A 68 11.79 -7.33 -12.60
CA GLU A 68 11.32 -7.53 -13.97
C GLU A 68 10.17 -6.57 -14.31
N VAL A 69 9.95 -6.35 -15.61
CA VAL A 69 8.81 -5.55 -16.05
C VAL A 69 7.56 -6.42 -16.02
N HIS A 70 6.57 -5.98 -15.24
CA HIS A 70 5.31 -6.68 -15.06
C HIS A 70 4.14 -5.70 -15.14
N THR A 71 2.96 -6.24 -15.48
CA THR A 71 1.71 -5.49 -15.40
C THR A 71 1.30 -5.25 -13.94
N VAL A 72 0.48 -4.24 -13.71
CA VAL A 72 -0.04 -3.90 -12.38
C VAL A 72 -0.74 -5.07 -11.67
N ASN A 73 -1.53 -5.85 -12.42
CA ASN A 73 -2.25 -7.01 -11.88
C ASN A 73 -1.27 -8.10 -11.47
N THR A 74 -0.22 -8.32 -12.27
CA THR A 74 0.84 -9.28 -11.95
C THR A 74 1.59 -8.87 -10.68
N THR A 75 1.99 -7.60 -10.56
CA THR A 75 2.73 -7.14 -9.38
C THR A 75 1.90 -7.17 -8.11
N PHE A 76 0.63 -6.76 -8.18
CA PHE A 76 -0.29 -6.84 -7.05
C PHE A 76 -0.50 -8.29 -6.61
N ASN A 77 -0.89 -9.19 -7.52
CA ASN A 77 -1.17 -10.59 -7.19
C ASN A 77 0.05 -11.28 -6.59
N LYS A 78 1.23 -11.09 -7.20
CA LYS A 78 2.47 -11.68 -6.70
C LYS A 78 2.85 -11.11 -5.32
N ALA A 79 2.69 -9.81 -5.11
CA ALA A 79 2.96 -9.21 -3.81
C ALA A 79 2.02 -9.73 -2.71
N VAL A 80 0.73 -9.90 -3.01
CA VAL A 80 -0.22 -10.54 -2.09
C VAL A 80 0.19 -11.97 -1.79
N GLN A 81 0.53 -12.78 -2.80
CA GLN A 81 0.93 -14.17 -2.60
C GLN A 81 2.18 -14.31 -1.72
N GLU A 82 3.22 -13.51 -1.96
CA GLU A 82 4.44 -13.51 -1.14
C GLU A 82 4.14 -13.08 0.30
N TYR A 83 3.30 -12.05 0.47
CA TYR A 83 2.88 -11.59 1.79
C TYR A 83 2.13 -12.68 2.57
N VAL A 84 1.14 -13.31 1.93
CA VAL A 84 0.31 -14.35 2.53
C VAL A 84 1.15 -15.56 2.94
N LYS A 85 2.15 -15.92 2.13
CA LYS A 85 3.08 -17.01 2.45
C LYS A 85 3.89 -16.74 3.72
N GLU A 86 4.29 -15.49 3.97
CA GLU A 86 5.12 -15.14 5.12
C GLU A 86 4.31 -14.78 6.38
N LYS A 87 3.18 -14.06 6.22
CA LYS A 87 2.44 -13.44 7.33
C LYS A 87 1.02 -13.99 7.52
N GLY A 88 0.56 -14.85 6.60
CA GLY A 88 -0.81 -15.32 6.56
C GLY A 88 -1.77 -14.36 5.83
N PRO A 89 -2.99 -14.82 5.55
CA PRO A 89 -3.99 -14.04 4.81
C PRO A 89 -4.61 -12.91 5.64
N ALA A 90 -5.06 -11.87 4.94
CA ALA A 90 -5.97 -10.86 5.47
C ALA A 90 -7.42 -11.16 5.04
N GLU A 91 -8.40 -10.68 5.82
CA GLU A 91 -9.82 -10.76 5.47
C GLU A 91 -10.17 -9.91 4.24
N SER A 92 -9.47 -8.79 4.07
CA SER A 92 -9.66 -7.87 2.94
C SER A 92 -8.33 -7.35 2.40
N TYR A 93 -8.29 -7.08 1.09
CA TYR A 93 -7.14 -6.53 0.38
C TYR A 93 -7.55 -5.24 -0.32
N VAL A 94 -6.80 -4.17 -0.07
CA VAL A 94 -7.06 -2.84 -0.64
C VAL A 94 -5.95 -2.50 -1.62
N TYR A 95 -6.29 -2.48 -2.92
CA TYR A 95 -5.38 -1.95 -3.94
C TYR A 95 -5.33 -0.42 -3.85
N VAL A 96 -4.12 0.15 -3.82
CA VAL A 96 -3.92 1.60 -3.88
C VAL A 96 -2.87 1.92 -4.94
N ASP A 97 -3.23 2.75 -5.91
CA ASP A 97 -2.32 3.21 -6.96
C ASP A 97 -1.28 4.21 -6.43
N SER A 98 -0.10 4.26 -7.07
CA SER A 98 0.98 5.19 -6.77
C SER A 98 0.57 6.67 -6.69
N GLY A 99 -0.45 7.10 -7.45
CA GLY A 99 -0.98 8.46 -7.43
C GLY A 99 -1.97 8.75 -6.31
N CYS A 100 -2.42 7.74 -5.57
CA CYS A 100 -3.44 7.86 -4.55
C CYS A 100 -2.86 8.05 -3.14
N SER A 101 -3.52 8.91 -2.37
CA SER A 101 -3.25 9.09 -0.94
C SER A 101 -4.57 9.24 -0.19
N PHE A 102 -4.54 9.08 1.13
CA PHE A 102 -5.71 9.30 1.99
C PHE A 102 -5.80 10.75 2.49
N TYR A 103 -5.16 11.69 1.78
CA TYR A 103 -5.39 13.12 1.98
C TYR A 103 -6.66 13.54 1.24
N ASN A 104 -7.50 14.32 1.92
CA ASN A 104 -8.59 15.04 1.28
C ASN A 104 -7.96 16.14 0.37
N PRO A 105 -8.32 16.17 -0.92
CA PRO A 105 -7.69 17.07 -1.90
C PRO A 105 -8.02 18.55 -1.66
N GLU A 106 -9.15 18.86 -1.02
CA GLU A 106 -9.60 20.23 -0.77
C GLU A 106 -8.96 20.82 0.48
N THR A 107 -8.85 20.02 1.54
CA THR A 107 -8.37 20.47 2.86
C THR A 107 -6.91 20.11 3.12
N ASN A 108 -6.33 19.23 2.30
CA ASN A 108 -5.00 18.64 2.49
C ASN A 108 -4.80 18.04 3.90
N LYS A 109 -5.90 17.59 4.53
CA LYS A 109 -5.90 16.83 5.79
C LYS A 109 -6.07 15.34 5.49
N ILE A 110 -5.49 14.48 6.33
CA ILE A 110 -5.68 13.03 6.21
C ILE A 110 -7.11 12.70 6.64
N ASP A 111 -7.85 12.00 5.78
CA ASP A 111 -9.06 11.30 6.18
C ASP A 111 -8.64 9.96 6.80
N LYS A 112 -8.77 9.88 8.12
CA LYS A 112 -8.38 8.69 8.90
C LYS A 112 -9.44 7.60 8.90
N THR A 113 -10.60 7.84 8.29
CA THR A 113 -11.76 6.95 8.36
C THR A 113 -11.91 6.05 7.15
N ILE A 114 -11.13 6.29 6.09
CA ILE A 114 -11.25 5.60 4.80
C ILE A 114 -11.19 4.09 5.00
N LEU A 115 -10.15 3.58 5.67
CA LEU A 115 -9.97 2.13 5.81
C LEU A 115 -11.11 1.47 6.61
N ARG A 116 -11.55 2.13 7.69
CA ARG A 116 -12.70 1.68 8.49
C ARG A 116 -13.97 1.62 7.66
N ASN A 117 -14.23 2.65 6.86
CA ASN A 117 -15.44 2.72 6.03
C ASN A 117 -15.42 1.65 4.92
N MET A 118 -14.26 1.43 4.29
CA MET A 118 -14.07 0.36 3.30
C MET A 118 -14.29 -1.01 3.93
N TYR A 119 -13.70 -1.29 5.09
CA TYR A 119 -13.85 -2.57 5.77
C TYR A 119 -15.29 -2.83 6.24
N ASN A 120 -15.96 -1.84 6.82
CA ASN A 120 -17.35 -1.96 7.22
C ASN A 120 -18.26 -2.24 6.02
N THR A 121 -17.98 -1.60 4.88
CA THR A 121 -18.67 -1.86 3.62
C THR A 121 -18.42 -3.30 3.15
N PHE A 122 -17.16 -3.74 3.16
CA PHE A 122 -16.79 -5.12 2.84
C PHE A 122 -17.54 -6.14 3.71
N LYS A 123 -17.57 -5.96 5.04
CA LYS A 123 -18.29 -6.87 5.96
C LYS A 123 -19.81 -6.83 5.76
N LYS A 124 -20.38 -5.67 5.42
CA LYS A 124 -21.82 -5.53 5.14
C LYS A 124 -22.25 -6.38 3.94
N TYR A 125 -21.44 -6.46 2.89
CA TYR A 125 -21.83 -7.11 1.63
C TYR A 125 -21.27 -8.51 1.43
N ASN A 126 -20.23 -8.90 2.16
CA ASN A 126 -19.59 -10.22 2.01
C ASN A 126 -19.86 -11.11 3.21
N HIS A 127 -21.11 -11.21 3.68
CA HIS A 127 -21.55 -12.04 4.82
C HIS A 127 -20.70 -13.31 4.98
N SER A 128 -19.69 -13.22 5.84
CA SER A 128 -18.71 -14.25 6.18
C SER A 128 -18.51 -14.21 7.68
#